data_AF-A0A7S2M8M0-F1
#
_entry.id   AF-A0A7S2M8M0-F1
#
_cell.length_a   1.000
_cell.length_b   1.000
_cell.length_c   1.000
_cell.angle_alpha   90.00
_cell.angle_beta   90.00
_cell.angle_gamma   90.00
#
_symmetry.space_group_name_H-M   'P 1'
#
loop_
_entity.id
_entity.type
_entity.pdbx_description
1 polymer ?
#
loop_
_entity_poly.entity_id
_entity_poly.type
_entity_poly.pdbx_seq_one_letter_code
_entity_poly.pdbx_strand_id
1 'polypeptide(L)'
;GWLGSQGGEMKAALEEAERVGATCVYGDVDFEVTMRDLRLAMMGMAANPINLMQMIGNAPSPPKELAELTGIMLSGGNPTQIIEAVKTREQAKQMTKYVSEALPPLYDVMITKRDVHMAKMLRKHCSEGKVVAVVGAGHVEGIEREWEALDHSS
;
A
#
# COMPACT_ATOMS: atom_id res chain seq x y z
N GLY A 1 13.87 -14.84 9.47
CA GLY A 1 13.58 -13.61 8.72
C GLY A 1 12.11 -13.33 8.89
N TRP A 2 11.76 -12.22 9.53
CA TRP A 2 10.47 -12.13 10.22
C TRP A 2 9.54 -11.11 9.57
N LEU A 3 8.68 -11.62 8.70
CA LEU A 3 7.40 -11.01 8.32
C LEU A 3 6.41 -11.34 9.43
N GLY A 4 6.28 -10.48 10.44
CA GLY A 4 5.29 -10.63 11.50
C GLY A 4 3.90 -10.40 10.93
N SER A 5 3.00 -11.40 11.04
CA SER A 5 1.56 -11.44 10.62
C SER A 5 1.21 -10.96 9.19
N GLN A 6 1.74 -9.83 8.74
CA GLN A 6 1.78 -9.36 7.36
C GLN A 6 2.82 -10.16 6.58
N GLY A 7 2.40 -10.90 5.55
CA GLY A 7 3.27 -11.75 4.71
C GLY A 7 3.10 -13.25 4.92
N GLY A 8 2.47 -13.68 6.02
CA GLY A 8 2.14 -15.09 6.26
C GLY A 8 1.16 -15.63 5.21
N GLU A 9 0.17 -14.83 4.83
CA GLU A 9 -0.80 -15.16 3.78
C GLU A 9 -0.11 -15.34 2.42
N MET A 10 0.83 -14.46 2.06
CA MET A 10 1.61 -14.57 0.82
C MET A 10 2.52 -15.80 0.83
N LYS A 11 3.17 -16.09 1.97
CA LYS A 11 3.99 -17.30 2.11
C LYS A 11 3.14 -18.56 1.95
N ALA A 12 2.00 -18.64 2.64
CA ALA A 12 1.08 -19.77 2.53
C ALA A 12 0.55 -19.94 1.10
N ALA A 13 0.30 -18.84 0.40
CA ALA A 13 -0.11 -18.87 -1.01
C ALA A 13 0.99 -19.43 -1.93
N LEU A 14 2.25 -19.05 -1.70
CA LEU A 14 3.39 -19.58 -2.46
C LEU A 14 3.58 -21.09 -2.21
N GLU A 15 3.49 -21.52 -0.95
CA GLU A 15 3.57 -22.94 -0.57
C GLU A 15 2.44 -23.76 -1.20
N GLU A 16 1.22 -23.23 -1.21
CA GLU A 16 0.06 -23.89 -1.82
C GLU A 16 0.16 -23.95 -3.34
N ALA A 17 0.64 -22.87 -3.98
CA ALA A 17 0.86 -22.83 -5.41
C ALA A 17 1.90 -23.88 -5.85
N GLU A 18 2.99 -24.05 -5.09
CA GLU A 18 3.96 -25.12 -5.31
C GLU A 18 3.29 -26.51 -5.16
N ARG A 19 2.49 -26.71 -4.11
CA ARG A 19 1.80 -27.98 -3.84
C ARG A 19 0.86 -28.41 -4.96
N VAL A 20 0.18 -27.47 -5.61
CA VAL A 20 -0.77 -27.76 -6.71
C VAL A 20 -0.14 -27.65 -8.10
N GLY A 21 1.15 -27.29 -8.19
CA GLY A 21 1.84 -27.05 -9.46
C GLY A 21 1.35 -25.82 -10.22
N ALA A 22 0.79 -24.82 -9.52
CA ALA A 22 0.38 -23.57 -10.12
C ALA A 22 1.58 -22.69 -10.46
N THR A 23 1.47 -21.90 -11.52
CA THR A 23 2.49 -20.90 -11.87
C THR A 23 2.38 -19.71 -10.92
N CYS A 24 3.47 -19.39 -10.22
CA CYS A 24 3.56 -18.21 -9.37
C CYS A 24 3.99 -16.98 -10.18
N VAL A 25 3.27 -15.88 -10.00
CA VAL A 25 3.60 -14.57 -10.59
C VAL A 25 3.65 -13.53 -9.47
N TYR A 26 4.73 -12.75 -9.42
CA TYR A 26 4.84 -11.59 -8.54
C TYR A 26 4.13 -10.40 -9.22
N GLY A 27 2.88 -10.15 -8.82
CA GLY A 27 1.98 -9.21 -9.50
C GLY A 27 2.02 -7.76 -8.99
N ASP A 28 2.81 -7.47 -7.95
CA ASP A 28 2.95 -6.12 -7.39
C ASP A 28 4.19 -5.40 -7.96
N VAL A 29 4.29 -4.10 -7.71
CA VAL A 29 5.41 -3.26 -8.11
C VAL A 29 6.67 -3.68 -7.36
N ASP A 30 7.79 -3.68 -8.05
CA ASP A 30 9.10 -3.92 -7.46
C ASP A 30 9.38 -2.97 -6.28
N PHE A 31 9.95 -3.51 -5.20
CA PHE A 31 10.21 -2.76 -3.98
C PHE A 31 11.13 -1.55 -4.21
N GLU A 32 12.17 -1.69 -5.04
CA GLU A 32 13.12 -0.60 -5.31
C GLU A 32 12.45 0.54 -6.09
N VAL A 33 11.55 0.21 -7.01
CA VAL A 33 10.74 1.20 -7.74
C VAL A 33 9.83 1.94 -6.76
N THR A 34 9.14 1.20 -5.89
CA THR A 34 8.26 1.79 -4.87
C THR A 34 9.03 2.71 -3.93
N MET A 35 10.19 2.28 -3.43
CA MET A 35 11.02 3.08 -2.52
C MET A 35 11.61 4.32 -3.19
N ARG A 36 12.01 4.21 -4.46
CA ARG A 36 12.47 5.36 -5.24
C ARG A 36 11.35 6.40 -5.39
N ASP A 37 10.17 5.97 -5.81
CA ASP A 37 9.04 6.87 -6.05
C ASP A 37 8.53 7.49 -4.73
N LEU A 38 8.60 6.74 -3.63
CA LEU A 38 8.27 7.24 -2.29
C LEU A 38 9.25 8.33 -1.85
N ARG A 39 10.56 8.14 -2.06
CA ARG A 39 11.58 9.16 -1.79
C ARG A 39 11.35 10.42 -2.62
N LEU A 40 11.03 10.26 -3.91
CA LEU A 40 10.73 11.39 -4.79
C LEU A 40 9.48 12.15 -4.33
N ALA A 41 8.42 11.45 -3.92
CA ALA A 41 7.22 12.06 -3.37
C ALA A 41 7.52 12.83 -2.08
N MET A 42 8.30 12.26 -1.15
CA MET A 42 8.74 12.95 0.07
C MET A 42 9.57 14.20 -0.22
N MET A 43 10.55 14.11 -1.13
CA MET A 43 11.36 15.25 -1.54
C MET A 43 10.52 16.34 -2.20
N GLY A 44 9.56 15.97 -3.05
CA GLY A 44 8.64 16.92 -3.70
C GLY A 44 7.74 17.65 -2.71
N MET A 45 7.28 16.97 -1.65
CA MET A 45 6.55 17.62 -0.56
C MET A 45 7.42 18.58 0.23
N ALA A 46 8.66 18.20 0.56
CA ALA A 46 9.59 19.04 1.31
C ALA A 46 10.10 20.27 0.53
N ALA A 47 10.27 20.13 -0.79
CA ALA A 47 10.80 21.19 -1.65
C ALA A 47 9.79 22.32 -1.95
N ASN A 48 8.50 22.11 -1.67
CA ASN A 48 7.46 23.09 -1.94
C ASN A 48 6.95 23.73 -0.63
N PRO A 49 7.29 25.00 -0.34
CA PRO A 49 6.90 25.66 0.91
C PRO A 49 5.37 25.81 1.07
N ILE A 50 4.61 25.81 -0.03
CA ILE A 50 3.14 25.78 0.00
C ILE A 50 2.65 24.42 0.49
N ASN A 51 3.27 23.31 0.05
CA ASN A 51 2.89 21.96 0.49
C ASN A 51 3.19 21.76 1.98
N LEU A 52 4.30 22.30 2.49
CA LEU A 52 4.63 22.24 3.91
C LEU A 52 3.62 23.02 4.77
N MET A 53 3.26 24.24 4.35
CA MET A 53 2.25 25.06 5.03
C MET A 53 0.85 24.44 4.96
N GLN A 54 0.46 23.85 3.82
CA GLN A 54 -0.81 23.14 3.65
C GLN A 54 -0.86 21.85 4.47
N MET A 55 0.24 21.10 4.58
CA MET A 55 0.33 19.94 5.49
C MET A 55 0.11 20.35 6.94
N ILE A 56 0.67 21.46 7.39
CA ILE A 56 0.51 21.91 8.78
C ILE A 56 -0.87 22.54 9.03
N GLY A 57 -1.43 23.24 8.05
CA GLY A 57 -2.67 24.01 8.20
C GLY A 57 -3.96 23.28 7.85
N ASN A 58 -3.94 22.33 6.90
CA ASN A 58 -5.13 21.68 6.36
C ASN A 58 -5.17 20.16 6.57
N ALA A 59 -4.11 19.55 7.13
CA ALA A 59 -4.19 18.14 7.47
C ALA A 59 -5.27 17.94 8.56
N PRO A 60 -6.19 16.96 8.38
CA PRO A 60 -7.08 16.59 9.46
C PRO A 60 -6.25 16.21 10.69
N SER A 61 -6.73 16.49 11.89
CA SER A 61 -6.05 15.99 13.08
C SER A 61 -6.00 14.47 13.02
N PRO A 62 -4.83 13.84 13.27
CA PRO A 62 -4.75 12.38 13.27
C PRO A 62 -5.76 11.82 14.29
N PRO A 63 -6.45 10.70 13.96
CA PRO A 63 -7.26 9.96 14.91
C PRO A 63 -6.49 9.73 16.21
N LYS A 64 -7.18 9.77 17.36
CA LYS A 64 -6.53 9.56 18.67
C LYS A 64 -5.85 8.20 18.73
N GLU A 65 -6.40 7.23 18.01
CA GLU A 65 -5.93 5.87 17.84
C GLU A 65 -4.59 5.80 17.08
N LEU A 66 -4.20 6.87 16.37
CA LEU A 66 -2.93 7.01 15.65
C LEU A 66 -1.97 8.01 16.31
N ALA A 67 -2.28 8.50 17.52
CA ALA A 67 -1.45 9.48 18.22
C ALA A 67 -0.04 8.92 18.52
N GLU A 68 0.06 7.66 18.93
CA GLU A 68 1.35 6.98 19.15
C GLU A 68 2.17 6.92 17.86
N LEU A 69 1.53 6.55 16.74
CA LEU A 69 2.16 6.50 15.41
C LEU A 69 2.65 7.86 14.93
N THR A 70 1.84 8.90 15.16
CA THR A 70 2.20 10.28 14.83
C THR A 70 3.42 10.70 15.64
N GLY A 71 3.47 10.38 16.94
CA GLY A 71 4.63 10.62 17.79
C GLY A 71 5.88 9.87 17.32
N ILE A 72 5.75 8.61 16.92
CA ILE A 72 6.85 7.80 16.37
C ILE A 72 7.39 8.42 15.08
N MET A 73 6.54 8.80 14.11
CA MET A 73 7.01 9.43 12.88
C MET A 73 7.71 10.78 13.12
N LEU A 74 7.14 11.62 13.98
CA LEU A 74 7.71 12.95 14.29
C LEU A 74 9.03 12.86 15.05
N SER A 75 9.27 11.79 15.79
CA SER A 75 10.53 11.56 16.51
C SER A 75 11.60 10.82 15.69
N GLY A 76 11.35 10.56 14.41
CA GLY A 76 12.28 9.80 13.55
C GLY A 76 12.30 8.31 13.88
N GLY A 77 11.18 7.78 14.37
CA GLY A 77 11.01 6.38 14.73
C GLY A 77 11.28 5.44 13.56
N ASN A 78 11.77 4.25 13.89
CA ASN A 78 12.14 3.26 12.89
C ASN A 78 10.93 2.45 12.39
N PRO A 79 11.03 1.77 11.24
CA PRO A 79 9.91 0.98 10.68
C PRO A 79 9.33 -0.06 11.64
N THR A 80 10.14 -0.65 12.52
CA THR A 80 9.68 -1.64 13.50
C THR A 80 8.71 -1.03 14.51
N GLN A 81 9.00 0.17 15.03
CA GLN A 81 8.12 0.88 15.97
C GLN A 81 6.78 1.24 15.33
N ILE A 82 6.80 1.65 14.06
CA ILE A 82 5.58 1.95 13.29
C ILE A 82 4.74 0.67 13.13
N ILE A 83 5.36 -0.46 12.79
CA ILE A 83 4.67 -1.74 12.64
C ILE A 83 4.06 -2.21 13.97
N GLU A 84 4.82 -2.11 15.07
CA GLU A 84 4.33 -2.50 16.39
C GLU A 84 3.14 -1.66 16.85
N ALA A 85 3.06 -0.40 16.43
CA ALA A 85 1.95 0.48 16.76
C ALA A 85 0.67 0.16 15.95
N VAL A 86 0.77 -0.50 14.79
CA VAL A 86 -0.39 -0.94 13.98
C VAL A 86 -0.74 -2.39 14.32
N LYS A 87 -1.54 -2.58 15.37
CA LYS A 87 -1.84 -3.92 15.92
C LYS A 87 -3.12 -4.54 15.35
N THR A 88 -3.98 -3.74 14.73
CA THR A 88 -5.31 -4.18 14.30
C THR A 88 -5.62 -3.76 12.87
N ARG A 89 -6.53 -4.51 12.21
CA ARG A 89 -7.07 -4.16 10.89
C ARG A 89 -7.75 -2.80 10.89
N GLU A 90 -8.41 -2.42 11.98
CA GLU A 90 -9.11 -1.14 12.08
C GLU A 90 -8.13 0.04 12.14
N GLN A 91 -7.05 -0.08 12.93
CA GLN A 91 -5.98 0.93 12.96
C GLN A 91 -5.28 1.06 11.60
N ALA A 92 -5.06 -0.06 10.90
CA ALA A 92 -4.50 -0.04 9.54
C ALA A 92 -5.42 0.73 8.58
N LYS A 93 -6.74 0.47 8.60
CA LYS A 93 -7.72 1.20 7.78
C LYS A 93 -7.74 2.70 8.09
N GLN A 94 -7.77 3.05 9.38
CA GLN A 94 -7.75 4.45 9.81
C GLN A 94 -6.47 5.15 9.37
N MET A 95 -5.32 4.48 9.41
CA MET A 95 -4.06 5.05 8.93
C MET A 95 -4.06 5.23 7.42
N THR A 96 -4.53 4.23 6.66
CA THR A 96 -4.67 4.35 5.21
C THR A 96 -5.52 5.55 4.83
N LYS A 97 -6.67 5.75 5.49
CA LYS A 97 -7.55 6.91 5.29
C LYS A 97 -6.88 8.23 5.67
N TYR A 98 -6.19 8.27 6.80
CA TYR A 98 -5.48 9.48 7.22
C TYR A 98 -4.40 9.86 6.20
N VAL A 99 -3.61 8.88 5.73
CA VAL A 99 -2.57 9.11 4.73
C VAL A 99 -3.15 9.53 3.39
N SER A 100 -4.31 9.01 2.98
CA SER A 100 -4.96 9.42 1.73
C SER A 100 -5.42 10.88 1.75
N GLU A 101 -5.88 11.38 2.90
CA GLU A 101 -6.34 12.76 3.06
C GLU A 101 -5.18 13.73 3.34
N ALA A 102 -4.28 13.37 4.27
CA ALA A 102 -3.23 14.26 4.74
C ALA A 102 -1.98 14.26 3.85
N LEU A 103 -1.66 13.13 3.21
CA LEU A 103 -0.45 12.94 2.41
C LEU A 103 -0.76 12.31 1.03
N PRO A 104 -1.61 12.92 0.18
CA PRO A 104 -2.05 12.31 -1.08
C PRO A 104 -0.89 11.84 -1.99
N PRO A 105 0.24 12.55 -2.13
CA PRO A 105 1.36 12.06 -2.94
C PRO A 105 1.99 10.76 -2.42
N LEU A 106 2.01 10.55 -1.10
CA LEU A 106 2.50 9.29 -0.52
C LEU A 106 1.47 8.18 -0.69
N TYR A 107 0.20 8.48 -0.45
CA TYR A 107 -0.89 7.52 -0.65
C TYR A 107 -0.91 7.00 -2.09
N ASP A 108 -0.75 7.89 -3.06
CA ASP A 108 -0.71 7.57 -4.48
C ASP A 108 0.41 6.55 -4.80
N VAL A 109 1.61 6.75 -4.26
CA VAL A 109 2.72 5.80 -4.46
C VAL A 109 2.53 4.49 -3.70
N MET A 110 2.09 4.56 -2.44
CA MET A 110 1.98 3.38 -1.58
C MET A 110 0.80 2.47 -1.92
N ILE A 111 -0.28 3.02 -2.47
CA ILE A 111 -1.55 2.31 -2.70
C ILE A 111 -1.99 2.49 -4.16
N THR A 112 -2.39 3.69 -4.59
CA THR A 112 -3.12 3.87 -5.85
C THR A 112 -2.37 3.37 -7.09
N LYS A 113 -1.09 3.74 -7.26
CA LYS A 113 -0.26 3.28 -8.37
C LYS A 113 -0.03 1.77 -8.36
N ARG A 114 0.06 1.18 -7.16
CA ARG A 114 0.22 -0.26 -6.97
C ARG A 114 -1.06 -1.01 -7.30
N ASP A 115 -2.23 -0.48 -6.92
CA ASP A 115 -3.53 -1.04 -7.29
C ASP A 115 -3.71 -1.09 -8.81
N VAL A 116 -3.39 0.02 -9.50
CA VAL A 116 -3.42 0.09 -10.97
C VAL A 116 -2.49 -0.94 -11.59
N HIS A 117 -1.28 -1.09 -11.05
CA HIS A 117 -0.31 -2.07 -11.54
C HIS A 117 -0.81 -3.50 -11.34
N MET A 118 -1.27 -3.85 -10.14
CA MET A 118 -1.79 -5.18 -9.81
C MET A 118 -3.02 -5.53 -10.64
N ALA A 119 -3.95 -4.60 -10.86
CA ALA A 119 -5.11 -4.82 -11.72
C ALA A 119 -4.69 -5.11 -13.18
N LYS A 120 -3.72 -4.37 -13.72
CA LYS A 120 -3.15 -4.64 -15.05
C LYS A 120 -2.45 -5.99 -15.13
N MET A 121 -1.72 -6.39 -14.08
CA MET A 121 -1.08 -7.70 -14.01
C MET A 121 -2.12 -8.82 -13.98
N LEU A 122 -3.21 -8.67 -13.22
CA LEU A 122 -4.29 -9.65 -13.22
C LEU A 122 -4.94 -9.77 -14.59
N ARG A 123 -5.22 -8.65 -15.27
CA ARG A 123 -5.78 -8.65 -16.64
C ARG A 123 -4.88 -9.34 -17.64
N LYS A 124 -3.57 -9.10 -17.55
CA LYS A 124 -2.58 -9.71 -18.43
C LYS A 124 -2.56 -11.23 -18.29
N HIS A 125 -2.74 -11.76 -17.09
CA HIS A 125 -2.61 -13.20 -16.82
C HIS A 125 -3.95 -13.96 -16.82
N CYS A 126 -5.10 -13.29 -16.65
CA CYS A 126 -6.39 -13.95 -16.62
C CYS A 126 -6.83 -14.51 -17.98
N SER A 127 -6.27 -14.02 -19.10
CA SER A 127 -6.52 -14.59 -20.42
C SER A 127 -6.02 -16.04 -20.57
N GLU A 128 -5.12 -16.46 -19.69
CA GLU A 128 -4.49 -17.79 -19.72
C GLU A 128 -5.23 -18.81 -18.84
N GLY A 129 -6.24 -18.39 -18.08
CA GLY A 129 -7.05 -19.27 -17.23
C GLY A 129 -7.55 -18.63 -15.94
N LYS A 130 -7.79 -19.47 -14.92
CA LYS A 130 -8.20 -19.00 -13.59
C LYS A 130 -6.97 -18.52 -12.82
N VAL A 131 -6.99 -17.26 -12.41
CA VAL A 131 -5.95 -16.62 -11.59
C VAL A 131 -6.51 -16.35 -10.20
N VAL A 132 -5.70 -16.61 -9.17
CA VAL A 132 -6.01 -16.23 -7.79
C VAL A 132 -4.97 -15.19 -7.34
N ALA A 133 -5.45 -14.01 -6.97
CA ALA A 133 -4.60 -12.95 -6.42
C ALA A 133 -4.57 -13.04 -4.90
N VAL A 134 -3.37 -13.05 -4.30
CA VAL A 134 -3.20 -12.93 -2.85
C VAL A 134 -2.50 -11.60 -2.58
N VAL A 135 -3.24 -10.65 -2.01
CA VAL A 135 -2.83 -9.25 -1.85
C VAL A 135 -3.11 -8.77 -0.43
N GLY A 136 -2.42 -7.70 -0.02
CA GLY A 136 -2.74 -7.04 1.24
C GLY A 136 -4.16 -6.48 1.23
N ALA A 137 -4.90 -6.62 2.34
CA ALA A 137 -6.31 -6.22 2.44
C ALA A 137 -6.57 -4.74 2.06
N GLY A 138 -5.57 -3.86 2.21
CA GLY A 138 -5.66 -2.45 1.81
C GLY A 138 -5.71 -2.20 0.30
N HIS A 139 -5.42 -3.22 -0.52
CA HIS A 139 -5.39 -3.11 -1.99
C HIS A 139 -6.63 -3.69 -2.67
N VAL A 140 -7.43 -4.50 -1.98
CA VAL A 140 -8.53 -5.28 -2.59
C VAL A 140 -9.53 -4.37 -3.32
N GLU A 141 -10.10 -3.39 -2.61
CA GLU A 141 -11.06 -2.44 -3.17
C GLU A 141 -10.47 -1.61 -4.32
N GLY A 142 -9.19 -1.25 -4.19
CA GLY A 142 -8.47 -0.53 -5.24
C GLY A 142 -8.34 -1.33 -6.52
N ILE A 143 -7.92 -2.59 -6.41
CA ILE A 143 -7.78 -3.51 -7.53
C ILE A 143 -9.13 -3.77 -8.20
N GLU A 144 -10.21 -3.97 -7.44
CA GLU A 144 -11.56 -4.18 -7.98
C GLU A 144 -12.03 -2.98 -8.82
N ARG A 145 -11.85 -1.76 -8.30
CA ARG A 145 -12.18 -0.53 -9.02
C ARG A 145 -11.36 -0.39 -10.32
N GLU A 146 -10.05 -0.59 -10.25
CA GLU A 146 -9.19 -0.49 -11.43
C GLU A 146 -9.48 -1.61 -12.44
N TRP A 147 -9.85 -2.80 -11.97
CA TRP A 147 -10.29 -3.90 -12.81
C TRP A 147 -11.52 -3.51 -13.63
N GLU A 148 -12.55 -2.96 -13.01
CA GLU A 148 -13.77 -2.50 -13.71
C GLU A 148 -13.47 -1.36 -14.70
N ALA A 149 -12.61 -0.41 -14.33
CA ALA A 149 -12.22 0.69 -15.22
C ALA A 149 -11.54 0.22 -16.51
N LEU A 150 -10.74 -0.85 -16.43
CA LEU A 150 -10.06 -1.45 -17.58
C LEU A 150 -11.05 -2.13 -18.56
N ASP A 151 -12.18 -2.67 -18.08
CA ASP A 151 -13.22 -3.24 -18.97
C ASP A 151 -13.90 -2.17 -19.83
N HIS A 152 -14.11 -0.98 -19.28
CA HIS A 152 -14.79 0.12 -19.97
C HIS A 152 -13.87 0.92 -20.90
N SER A 153 -12.57 0.60 -20.91
CA SER A 153 -11.55 1.25 -21.73
C SER A 153 -11.19 0.45 -22.99
N SER A 154 -11.90 -0.66 -23.25
CA SER A 154 -11.67 -1.61 -24.36
C SER A 154 -12.73 -1.52 -25.45
#